data_AF-A0A9W6VW71-F1
#
_entry.id   AF-A0A9W6VW71-F1
#
_cell.length_a   1.000
_cell.length_b   1.000
_cell.length_c   1.000
_cell.angle_alpha   90.00
_cell.angle_beta   90.00
_cell.angle_gamma   90.00
#
_symmetry.space_group_name_H-M   'P 1'
#
loop_
_entity.id
_entity.type
_entity.pdbx_description
1 polymer ?
#
loop_
_entity_poly.entity_id
_entity_poly.type
_entity_poly.pdbx_seq_one_letter_code
_entity_poly.pdbx_strand_id
1 'polypeptide(L)'
;MLIGTGRRSAAAIVGGLAAVLAVAGCAGGSHKTATVSKATAVAPVATEMQAYAAKVWPEAGKIWPGVVLKDQRIVIGDGRTARLISVDGVENLTPADLTKHKVQIPSSGSLYTNWDGHPTVVINSADSSYADEAKDEHASLSAILFGAATDELFHSWQQRGRTLDRHPMRGTEYPLAVTPRLYRAMIYNDVVAAYHDPKQKQQRLANAAYWYQKWQKEYADEAKHAATTDASEGAAGYFDAVASAMVDGADRTKPDEIREHVGFEPLDQGLDPRRLTVDGEAAPLGALAGLLLDQAQEHNKKEKDKRALSWQKQVAQSGQPPLALLLQGVAPVAEQPSDGLRQAIQDELAKQNSDLIPRFNPLVRAYNNSGDALLLVPLETATGDLETGGYYTTKNVPYAMLARLNGTFRFTSGQLTAKDASVLTGTVDGHQYVIVPLDPEHKTSKLSDNRLQLDTGPLTGTFHVKAQKLNGREGLVVQ
;
A
#
# COMPACT_ATOMS: atom_id res chain seq x y z
N MET A 1 -0.92 7.45 -11.90
CA MET A 1 -1.43 6.07 -11.86
C MET A 1 -0.82 5.44 -10.64
N LEU A 2 -1.57 5.33 -9.54
CA LEU A 2 -1.12 4.60 -8.36
C LEU A 2 -1.56 3.15 -8.53
N ILE A 3 -0.61 2.25 -8.28
CA ILE A 3 -0.73 0.81 -8.45
C ILE A 3 -0.79 0.24 -7.03
N GLY A 4 -1.82 -0.55 -6.74
CA GLY A 4 -2.06 -1.10 -5.41
C GLY A 4 -0.85 -1.86 -4.87
N THR A 5 -0.60 -1.72 -3.56
CA THR A 5 0.47 -2.43 -2.88
C THR A 5 0.04 -3.87 -2.60
N GLY A 6 0.54 -4.84 -3.38
CA GLY A 6 0.32 -6.26 -3.09
C GLY A 6 1.08 -6.70 -1.83
N ARG A 7 0.36 -7.15 -0.80
CA ARG A 7 0.94 -7.67 0.46
C ARG A 7 1.09 -9.19 0.36
N ARG A 8 2.23 -9.81 0.66
CA ARG A 8 2.31 -11.28 0.82
C ARG A 8 3.21 -11.67 1.97
N SER A 9 2.71 -12.60 2.78
CA SER A 9 3.41 -13.24 3.90
C SER A 9 4.23 -14.43 3.43
N ALA A 10 5.49 -14.53 3.84
CA ALA A 10 6.32 -15.71 3.62
C ALA A 10 6.06 -16.74 4.74
N ALA A 11 5.52 -17.91 4.39
CA ALA A 11 5.34 -19.01 5.34
C ALA A 11 6.64 -19.83 5.47
N ALA A 12 7.26 -19.82 6.65
CA ALA A 12 8.37 -20.70 7.00
C ALA A 12 7.84 -22.03 7.57
N ILE A 13 8.15 -23.13 6.88
CA ILE A 13 7.88 -24.49 7.35
C ILE A 13 8.90 -24.84 8.44
N VAL A 14 8.46 -24.93 9.69
CA VAL A 14 9.27 -25.47 10.78
C VAL A 14 9.16 -27.00 10.75
N GLY A 15 10.24 -27.66 10.32
CA GLY A 15 10.36 -29.12 10.33
C GLY A 15 10.74 -29.64 11.72
N GLY A 16 9.84 -30.43 12.33
CA GLY A 16 10.14 -31.25 13.51
C GLY A 16 10.27 -32.73 13.13
N LEU A 17 11.40 -33.34 13.49
CA LEU A 17 11.66 -34.78 13.40
C LEU A 17 10.72 -35.59 14.31
N ALA A 18 10.11 -36.65 13.79
CA ALA A 18 9.85 -37.90 14.52
C ALA A 18 9.64 -39.08 13.55
N ALA A 19 10.04 -40.26 14.01
CA ALA A 19 10.43 -41.43 13.23
C ALA A 19 9.29 -42.38 12.79
N VAL A 20 9.51 -42.98 11.60
CA VAL A 20 9.24 -44.37 11.13
C VAL A 20 7.93 -45.07 11.54
N LEU A 21 7.10 -45.38 10.53
CA LEU A 21 6.59 -46.74 10.26
C LEU A 21 6.19 -46.84 8.78
N ALA A 22 6.68 -47.88 8.10
CA ALA A 22 6.46 -48.16 6.69
C ALA A 22 5.23 -49.06 6.50
N VAL A 23 4.37 -48.74 5.52
CA VAL A 23 3.61 -49.70 4.71
C VAL A 23 3.48 -49.14 3.29
N ALA A 24 3.84 -49.95 2.30
CA ALA A 24 3.80 -49.66 0.87
C ALA A 24 2.38 -49.72 0.30
N GLY A 25 2.09 -48.96 -0.77
CA GLY A 25 0.86 -49.15 -1.56
C GLY A 25 0.54 -48.05 -2.58
N CYS A 26 1.14 -48.18 -3.76
CA CYS A 26 0.67 -47.82 -5.11
C CYS A 26 -0.02 -46.48 -5.44
N ALA A 27 0.57 -45.87 -6.48
CA ALA A 27 0.11 -44.79 -7.33
C ALA A 27 -1.40 -44.78 -7.67
N GLY A 28 -1.97 -43.58 -7.58
CA GLY A 28 -3.22 -43.18 -8.21
C GLY A 28 -3.25 -41.66 -8.28
N GLY A 29 -2.84 -41.10 -9.41
CA GLY A 29 -2.85 -39.66 -9.66
C GLY A 29 -4.27 -39.11 -9.56
N SER A 30 -4.56 -38.40 -8.47
CA SER A 30 -5.70 -37.51 -8.37
C SER A 30 -5.14 -36.09 -8.42
N HIS A 31 -5.36 -35.42 -9.55
CA HIS A 31 -5.38 -33.97 -9.59
C HIS A 31 -6.43 -33.52 -8.56
N LYS A 32 -5.97 -33.18 -7.35
CA LYS A 32 -6.78 -32.42 -6.41
C LYS A 32 -6.95 -31.04 -7.01
N THR A 33 -8.03 -30.87 -7.78
CA THR A 33 -8.68 -29.59 -7.96
C THR A 33 -8.81 -28.97 -6.57
N ALA A 34 -8.07 -27.89 -6.33
CA ALA A 34 -8.19 -27.12 -5.11
C ALA A 34 -9.68 -26.85 -4.88
N THR A 35 -10.22 -27.44 -3.81
CA THR A 35 -11.61 -27.26 -3.43
C THR A 35 -11.71 -25.82 -2.98
N VAL A 36 -12.12 -24.94 -3.89
CA VAL A 36 -12.45 -23.55 -3.57
C VAL A 36 -13.52 -23.62 -2.51
N SER A 37 -13.15 -23.27 -1.28
CA SER A 37 -14.08 -23.12 -0.17
C SER A 37 -15.25 -22.25 -0.65
N LYS A 38 -16.50 -22.62 -0.36
CA LYS A 38 -17.68 -21.81 -0.72
C LYS A 38 -17.56 -20.35 -0.24
N ALA A 39 -16.73 -20.08 0.76
CA ALA A 39 -16.42 -18.74 1.29
C ALA A 39 -15.46 -17.90 0.42
N THR A 40 -14.94 -18.44 -0.69
CA THR A 40 -14.00 -17.75 -1.59
C THR A 40 -14.53 -17.60 -3.02
N ALA A 41 -15.77 -18.04 -3.27
CA ALA A 41 -16.41 -17.87 -4.57
C ALA A 41 -16.81 -16.40 -4.79
N VAL A 42 -16.57 -15.88 -6.00
CA VAL A 42 -16.82 -14.47 -6.36
C VAL A 42 -18.27 -14.04 -6.10
N ALA A 43 -19.25 -14.92 -6.32
CA ALA A 43 -20.66 -14.56 -6.18
C ALA A 43 -21.09 -14.20 -4.74
N PRO A 44 -20.92 -15.07 -3.72
CA PRO A 44 -21.27 -14.69 -2.33
C PRO A 44 -20.47 -13.49 -1.83
N VAL A 45 -19.17 -13.41 -2.19
CA VAL A 45 -18.31 -12.26 -1.84
C VAL A 45 -18.88 -10.96 -2.43
N ALA A 46 -19.27 -10.96 -3.71
CA ALA A 46 -19.84 -9.77 -4.35
C ALA A 46 -21.15 -9.32 -3.69
N THR A 47 -22.02 -10.27 -3.31
CA THR A 47 -23.29 -9.95 -2.65
C THR A 47 -23.08 -9.34 -1.26
N GLU A 48 -22.14 -9.86 -0.48
CA GLU A 48 -21.81 -9.30 0.84
C GLU A 48 -21.17 -7.91 0.71
N MET A 49 -20.18 -7.76 -0.19
CA MET A 49 -19.58 -6.45 -0.49
C MET A 49 -20.62 -5.43 -0.95
N GLN A 50 -21.60 -5.84 -1.74
CA GLN A 50 -22.70 -4.97 -2.15
C GLN A 50 -23.54 -4.50 -0.96
N ALA A 51 -23.87 -5.40 -0.03
CA ALA A 51 -24.60 -5.05 1.18
C ALA A 51 -23.82 -4.03 2.03
N TYR A 52 -22.50 -4.20 2.15
CA TYR A 52 -21.61 -3.25 2.83
C TYR A 52 -21.60 -1.88 2.14
N ALA A 53 -21.43 -1.86 0.81
CA ALA A 53 -21.44 -0.64 0.02
C ALA A 53 -22.79 0.10 0.11
N ALA A 54 -23.91 -0.61 -0.05
CA ALA A 54 -25.26 -0.05 0.07
C ALA A 54 -25.52 0.58 1.45
N LYS A 55 -24.96 -0.02 2.51
CA LYS A 55 -25.08 0.47 3.88
C LYS A 55 -24.22 1.72 4.13
N VAL A 56 -22.97 1.73 3.68
CA VAL A 56 -21.96 2.72 4.13
C VAL A 56 -21.68 3.82 3.11
N TRP A 57 -21.59 3.50 1.82
CA TRP A 57 -21.17 4.48 0.81
C TRP A 57 -22.11 5.68 0.61
N PRO A 58 -23.44 5.55 0.77
CA PRO A 58 -24.33 6.72 0.80
C PRO A 58 -24.01 7.70 1.94
N GLU A 59 -23.38 7.20 3.00
CA GLU A 59 -23.04 7.93 4.21
C GLU A 59 -21.55 8.34 4.27
N ALA A 60 -20.79 8.12 3.20
CA ALA A 60 -19.37 8.46 3.11
C ALA A 60 -19.05 9.91 3.50
N GLY A 61 -19.94 10.84 3.17
CA GLY A 61 -19.80 12.25 3.54
C GLY A 61 -19.87 12.53 5.05
N LYS A 62 -20.43 11.62 5.85
CA LYS A 62 -20.41 11.65 7.32
C LYS A 62 -19.08 11.19 7.90
N ILE A 63 -18.36 10.32 7.18
CA ILE A 63 -16.99 9.90 7.56
C ILE A 63 -16.01 11.03 7.26
N TRP A 64 -16.05 11.53 6.01
CA TRP A 64 -15.18 12.60 5.54
C TRP A 64 -15.97 13.62 4.70
N PRO A 65 -16.05 14.90 5.12
CA PRO A 65 -16.85 15.90 4.42
C PRO A 65 -16.48 16.06 2.94
N GLY A 66 -17.48 15.92 2.06
CA GLY A 66 -17.33 16.09 0.62
C GLY A 66 -16.99 14.81 -0.16
N VAL A 67 -16.76 13.68 0.52
CA VAL A 67 -16.61 12.37 -0.14
C VAL A 67 -17.97 11.87 -0.61
N VAL A 68 -18.01 11.35 -1.84
CA VAL A 68 -19.20 10.74 -2.44
C VAL A 68 -18.81 9.40 -3.05
N LEU A 69 -19.18 8.30 -2.37
CA LEU A 69 -18.90 6.93 -2.83
C LEU A 69 -20.11 6.22 -3.45
N LYS A 70 -21.34 6.71 -3.25
CA LYS A 70 -22.57 6.08 -3.78
C LYS A 70 -22.56 5.85 -5.31
N ASP A 71 -21.85 6.70 -6.04
CA ASP A 71 -21.77 6.66 -7.51
C ASP A 71 -20.53 5.89 -8.00
N GLN A 72 -19.80 5.20 -7.12
CA GLN A 72 -18.60 4.43 -7.47
C GLN A 72 -18.96 2.99 -7.82
N ARG A 73 -18.00 2.25 -8.38
CA ARG A 73 -18.15 0.82 -8.71
C ARG A 73 -16.96 0.00 -8.22
N ILE A 74 -17.20 -1.28 -8.00
CA ILE A 74 -16.16 -2.28 -7.78
C ILE A 74 -16.31 -3.35 -8.86
N VAL A 75 -15.22 -3.73 -9.52
CA VAL A 75 -15.17 -4.97 -10.29
C VAL A 75 -14.34 -5.97 -9.49
N ILE A 76 -14.93 -7.09 -9.09
CA ILE A 76 -14.17 -8.20 -8.50
C ILE A 76 -14.15 -9.39 -9.46
N GLY A 77 -13.05 -10.13 -9.49
CA GLY A 77 -12.96 -11.37 -10.25
C GLY A 77 -11.85 -12.30 -9.79
N ASP A 78 -11.95 -13.57 -10.18
CA ASP A 78 -11.01 -14.65 -9.84
C ASP A 78 -10.30 -15.23 -11.08
N GLY A 79 -10.36 -14.51 -12.21
CA GLY A 79 -9.86 -14.96 -13.52
C GLY A 79 -10.80 -15.92 -14.26
N ARG A 80 -11.92 -16.35 -13.66
CA ARG A 80 -12.95 -17.19 -14.31
C ARG A 80 -14.30 -16.49 -14.38
N THR A 81 -14.64 -15.79 -13.32
CA THR A 81 -15.87 -15.04 -13.16
C THR A 81 -15.55 -13.63 -12.69
N ALA A 82 -16.38 -12.67 -13.11
CA ALA A 82 -16.29 -11.30 -12.67
C ALA A 82 -17.67 -10.75 -12.33
N ARG A 83 -17.70 -9.78 -11.42
CA ARG A 83 -18.92 -9.11 -10.95
C ARG A 83 -18.67 -7.61 -10.89
N LEU A 84 -19.66 -6.82 -11.30
CA LEU A 84 -19.73 -5.40 -11.03
C LEU A 84 -20.60 -5.19 -9.80
N ILE A 85 -20.12 -4.39 -8.86
CA ILE A 85 -20.81 -4.05 -7.61
C ILE A 85 -21.03 -2.54 -7.59
N SER A 86 -22.25 -2.15 -7.23
CA SER A 86 -22.66 -0.78 -6.93
C SER A 86 -23.50 -0.77 -5.66
N VAL A 87 -23.87 0.40 -5.16
CA VAL A 87 -24.83 0.49 -4.03
C VAL A 87 -26.19 -0.13 -4.38
N ASP A 88 -26.58 -0.14 -5.66
CA ASP A 88 -27.90 -0.60 -6.11
C ASP A 88 -27.97 -2.11 -6.36
N GLY A 89 -26.83 -2.78 -6.55
CA GLY A 89 -26.82 -4.21 -6.84
C GLY A 89 -25.51 -4.77 -7.39
N VAL A 90 -25.58 -6.06 -7.75
CA VAL A 90 -24.48 -6.85 -8.32
C VAL A 90 -24.87 -7.34 -9.72
N GLU A 91 -23.98 -7.16 -10.68
CA GLU A 91 -24.15 -7.64 -12.05
C GLU A 91 -23.08 -8.66 -12.43
N ASN A 92 -23.46 -9.66 -13.23
CA ASN A 92 -22.51 -10.62 -13.78
C ASN A 92 -21.79 -10.00 -14.97
N LEU A 93 -20.45 -10.03 -14.96
CA LEU A 93 -19.65 -9.58 -16.10
C LEU A 93 -19.20 -10.76 -16.95
N THR A 94 -19.39 -10.63 -18.26
CA THR A 94 -18.83 -11.54 -19.25
C THR A 94 -17.45 -11.06 -19.71
N PRO A 95 -16.63 -11.93 -20.35
CA PRO A 95 -15.38 -11.49 -20.98
C PRO A 95 -15.59 -10.39 -22.02
N ALA A 96 -16.74 -10.36 -22.69
CA ALA A 96 -17.09 -9.29 -23.64
C ALA A 96 -17.28 -7.94 -22.94
N ASP A 97 -17.91 -7.93 -21.76
CA ASP A 97 -18.09 -6.71 -20.96
C ASP A 97 -16.76 -6.15 -20.49
N LEU A 98 -15.87 -7.01 -19.98
CA LEU A 98 -14.52 -6.61 -19.58
C LEU A 98 -13.72 -6.05 -20.77
N THR A 99 -13.81 -6.70 -21.93
CA THR A 99 -13.13 -6.25 -23.16
C THR A 99 -13.68 -4.90 -23.63
N LYS A 100 -15.00 -4.71 -23.63
CA LYS A 100 -15.66 -3.45 -24.00
C LYS A 100 -15.16 -2.28 -23.16
N HIS A 101 -15.03 -2.48 -21.85
CA HIS A 101 -14.57 -1.46 -20.91
C HIS A 101 -13.05 -1.41 -20.74
N LYS A 102 -12.30 -2.22 -21.50
CA LYS A 102 -10.83 -2.34 -21.42
C LYS A 102 -10.35 -2.64 -19.99
N VAL A 103 -11.12 -3.43 -19.26
CA VAL A 103 -10.81 -3.84 -17.89
C VAL A 103 -10.11 -5.20 -17.94
N GLN A 104 -8.97 -5.27 -17.25
CA GLN A 104 -8.28 -6.52 -16.94
C GLN A 104 -8.31 -6.70 -15.42
N ILE A 105 -8.65 -7.91 -14.96
CA ILE A 105 -8.52 -8.24 -13.55
C ILE A 105 -7.01 -8.32 -13.25
N PRO A 106 -6.49 -7.56 -12.27
CA PRO A 106 -5.07 -7.61 -11.94
C PRO A 106 -4.66 -9.02 -11.51
N SER A 107 -3.37 -9.35 -11.59
CA SER A 107 -2.86 -10.60 -11.01
C SER A 107 -2.85 -10.56 -9.48
N SER A 108 -2.73 -9.36 -8.89
CA SER A 108 -2.67 -9.10 -7.44
C SER A 108 -3.07 -7.65 -7.14
N GLY A 109 -3.48 -7.36 -5.91
CA GLY A 109 -3.83 -5.99 -5.51
C GLY A 109 -5.07 -5.41 -6.21
N SER A 110 -5.03 -4.12 -6.51
CA SER A 110 -6.15 -3.30 -7.02
C SER A 110 -5.72 -2.42 -8.20
N LEU A 111 -6.66 -2.08 -9.07
CA LEU A 111 -6.46 -1.18 -10.22
C LEU A 111 -7.60 -0.16 -10.32
N TYR A 112 -7.27 1.07 -10.72
CA TYR A 112 -8.25 2.10 -11.00
C TYR A 112 -8.63 2.14 -12.46
N THR A 113 -9.93 2.25 -12.72
CA THR A 113 -10.49 2.41 -14.06
C THR A 113 -11.76 3.25 -14.02
N ASN A 114 -12.43 3.33 -15.16
CA ASN A 114 -13.75 3.91 -15.30
C ASN A 114 -14.71 2.86 -15.88
N TRP A 115 -15.91 2.76 -15.33
CA TRP A 115 -16.98 1.90 -15.83
C TRP A 115 -18.21 2.77 -16.13
N ASP A 116 -18.54 2.95 -17.42
CA ASP A 116 -19.67 3.77 -17.88
C ASP A 116 -19.74 5.18 -17.25
N GLY A 117 -18.59 5.85 -17.12
CA GLY A 117 -18.50 7.18 -16.53
C GLY A 117 -18.29 7.19 -15.01
N HIS A 118 -18.41 6.05 -14.34
CA HIS A 118 -18.19 5.92 -12.89
C HIS A 118 -16.74 5.53 -12.59
N PRO A 119 -16.05 6.18 -11.63
CA PRO A 119 -14.77 5.67 -11.17
C PRO A 119 -14.94 4.31 -10.49
N THR A 120 -14.00 3.42 -10.78
CA THR A 120 -14.11 1.99 -10.48
C THR A 120 -12.79 1.46 -9.99
N VAL A 121 -12.83 0.65 -8.93
CA VAL A 121 -11.69 -0.16 -8.51
C VAL A 121 -11.89 -1.60 -8.97
N VAL A 122 -10.83 -2.22 -9.51
CA VAL A 122 -10.81 -3.59 -9.99
C VAL A 122 -9.92 -4.41 -9.07
N ILE A 123 -10.45 -5.48 -8.48
CA ILE A 123 -9.73 -6.29 -7.50
C ILE A 123 -9.75 -7.76 -7.91
N ASN A 124 -8.61 -8.42 -7.79
CA ASN A 124 -8.53 -9.87 -7.89
C ASN A 124 -8.90 -10.51 -6.55
N SER A 125 -10.11 -11.05 -6.46
CA SER A 125 -10.58 -11.71 -5.23
C SER A 125 -9.88 -13.05 -4.97
N ALA A 126 -9.14 -13.59 -5.95
CA ALA A 126 -8.34 -14.80 -5.80
C ALA A 126 -6.88 -14.53 -5.43
N ASP A 127 -6.48 -13.28 -5.19
CA ASP A 127 -5.18 -13.00 -4.60
C ASP A 127 -5.13 -13.55 -3.17
N SER A 128 -4.16 -14.43 -2.92
CA SER A 128 -4.00 -15.08 -1.61
C SER A 128 -3.68 -14.08 -0.50
N SER A 129 -3.17 -12.90 -0.85
CA SER A 129 -2.90 -11.80 0.09
C SER A 129 -4.12 -11.44 0.93
N TYR A 130 -5.28 -11.28 0.30
CA TYR A 130 -6.53 -10.93 0.97
C TYR A 130 -7.09 -12.08 1.80
N ALA A 131 -6.88 -13.32 1.36
CA ALA A 131 -7.29 -14.50 2.13
C ALA A 131 -6.41 -14.69 3.38
N ASP A 132 -5.11 -14.44 3.26
CA ASP A 132 -4.17 -14.45 4.38
C ASP A 132 -4.51 -13.31 5.37
N GLU A 133 -4.80 -12.11 4.87
CA GLU A 133 -5.22 -10.97 5.69
C GLU A 133 -6.56 -11.22 6.39
N ALA A 134 -7.57 -11.76 5.69
CA ALA A 134 -8.84 -12.13 6.30
C ALA A 134 -8.66 -13.17 7.44
N LYS A 135 -7.71 -14.10 7.27
CA LYS A 135 -7.39 -15.09 8.30
C LYS A 135 -6.68 -14.45 9.49
N ASP A 136 -5.65 -13.64 9.23
CA ASP A 136 -4.87 -12.95 10.25
C ASP A 136 -5.79 -12.02 11.05
N GLU A 137 -6.61 -11.20 10.39
CA GLU A 137 -7.53 -10.24 11.03
C GLU A 137 -8.84 -10.86 11.56
N HIS A 138 -8.99 -12.19 11.48
CA HIS A 138 -10.21 -12.89 11.87
C HIS A 138 -11.51 -12.33 11.24
N ALA A 139 -11.40 -11.81 10.00
CA ALA A 139 -12.48 -11.17 9.25
C ALA A 139 -12.96 -12.04 8.07
N SER A 140 -14.09 -11.65 7.45
CA SER A 140 -14.52 -12.26 6.19
C SER A 140 -13.70 -11.72 5.02
N LEU A 141 -13.51 -12.53 3.97
CA LEU A 141 -12.86 -12.06 2.74
C LEU A 141 -13.61 -10.86 2.14
N SER A 142 -14.95 -10.86 2.22
CA SER A 142 -15.80 -9.76 1.76
C SER A 142 -15.51 -8.46 2.51
N ALA A 143 -15.24 -8.52 3.82
CA ALA A 143 -14.91 -7.34 4.63
C ALA A 143 -13.54 -6.78 4.22
N ILE A 144 -12.52 -7.64 4.09
CA ILE A 144 -11.19 -7.22 3.63
C ILE A 144 -11.25 -6.58 2.24
N LEU A 145 -11.94 -7.22 1.28
CA LEU A 145 -12.07 -6.68 -0.08
C LEU A 145 -12.90 -5.39 -0.13
N PHE A 146 -13.90 -5.24 0.74
CA PHE A 146 -14.67 -4.01 0.87
C PHE A 146 -13.82 -2.87 1.43
N GLY A 147 -13.03 -3.13 2.48
CA GLY A 147 -12.10 -2.16 3.05
C GLY A 147 -11.07 -1.71 2.01
N ALA A 148 -10.41 -2.66 1.34
CA ALA A 148 -9.48 -2.37 0.26
C ALA A 148 -10.12 -1.55 -0.88
N ALA A 149 -11.32 -1.90 -1.32
CA ALA A 149 -12.01 -1.12 -2.35
C ALA A 149 -12.34 0.31 -1.89
N THR A 150 -12.74 0.46 -0.62
CA THR A 150 -13.14 1.73 -0.03
C THR A 150 -11.94 2.65 0.19
N ASP A 151 -10.82 2.12 0.66
CA ASP A 151 -9.53 2.82 0.82
C ASP A 151 -9.05 3.38 -0.53
N GLU A 152 -9.05 2.54 -1.56
CA GLU A 152 -8.61 2.94 -2.90
C GLU A 152 -9.55 4.02 -3.50
N LEU A 153 -10.87 3.82 -3.42
CA LEU A 153 -11.82 4.84 -3.90
C LEU A 153 -11.70 6.16 -3.13
N PHE A 154 -11.29 6.14 -1.86
CA PHE A 154 -10.98 7.35 -1.10
C PHE A 154 -9.72 8.05 -1.62
N HIS A 155 -8.63 7.32 -1.92
CA HIS A 155 -7.44 7.90 -2.57
C HIS A 155 -7.80 8.61 -3.88
N SER A 156 -8.65 7.97 -4.70
CA SER A 156 -9.16 8.56 -5.95
C SER A 156 -9.85 9.91 -5.71
N TRP A 157 -10.65 10.03 -4.63
CA TRP A 157 -11.26 11.31 -4.24
C TRP A 157 -10.24 12.32 -3.74
N GLN A 158 -9.32 11.92 -2.85
CA GLN A 158 -8.32 12.81 -2.26
C GLN A 158 -7.43 13.47 -3.32
N GLN A 159 -7.16 12.75 -4.41
CA GLN A 159 -6.25 13.16 -5.48
C GLN A 159 -6.95 13.94 -6.62
N ARG A 160 -8.28 14.10 -6.61
CA ARG A 160 -9.01 14.81 -7.68
C ARG A 160 -8.46 16.22 -7.88
N GLY A 161 -8.06 16.54 -9.11
CA GLY A 161 -7.60 17.87 -9.50
C GLY A 161 -6.24 18.28 -8.95
N ARG A 162 -5.47 17.36 -8.34
CA ARG A 162 -4.08 17.63 -7.91
C ARG A 162 -3.09 17.21 -8.98
N THR A 163 -2.12 18.07 -9.27
CA THR A 163 -0.95 17.71 -10.09
C THR A 163 0.00 16.83 -9.27
N LEU A 164 0.41 15.70 -9.84
CA LEU A 164 1.28 14.71 -9.20
C LEU A 164 2.74 15.20 -9.04
N ASP A 165 3.11 16.30 -9.70
CA ASP A 165 4.48 16.70 -10.02
C ASP A 165 5.33 17.25 -8.85
N ARG A 166 4.85 17.15 -7.60
CA ARG A 166 5.55 17.72 -6.42
C ARG A 166 5.57 16.83 -5.19
N HIS A 167 5.32 15.55 -5.35
CA HIS A 167 5.34 14.65 -4.20
C HIS A 167 6.80 14.27 -3.90
N PRO A 168 7.26 14.37 -2.64
CA PRO A 168 8.55 13.80 -2.23
C PRO A 168 8.64 12.35 -2.70
N MET A 169 9.86 11.85 -2.92
CA MET A 169 10.05 10.44 -3.25
C MET A 169 9.44 9.57 -2.15
N ARG A 170 8.44 8.75 -2.51
CA ARG A 170 7.84 7.76 -1.61
C ARG A 170 8.89 6.70 -1.28
N GLY A 171 9.00 6.32 -0.01
CA GLY A 171 9.68 5.09 0.39
C GLY A 171 10.40 5.17 1.73
N THR A 172 10.71 3.99 2.26
CA THR A 172 11.50 3.84 3.50
C THR A 172 12.99 3.95 3.18
N GLU A 173 13.78 4.62 4.03
CA GLU A 173 15.22 4.71 3.79
C GLU A 173 15.88 3.32 3.87
N TYR A 174 16.69 3.01 2.85
CA TYR A 174 17.48 1.79 2.75
C TYR A 174 18.97 2.09 2.97
N PRO A 175 19.69 1.26 3.75
CA PRO A 175 19.22 0.04 4.43
C PRO A 175 18.30 0.33 5.62
N LEU A 176 17.43 -0.63 5.94
CA LEU A 176 16.49 -0.47 7.03
C LEU A 176 17.23 -0.32 8.36
N ALA A 177 16.90 0.72 9.11
CA ALA A 177 17.54 1.06 10.38
C ALA A 177 16.58 0.85 11.56
N VAL A 178 17.11 0.29 12.66
CA VAL A 178 16.32 -0.04 13.87
C VAL A 178 15.72 1.20 14.52
N THR A 179 16.52 2.25 14.70
CA THR A 179 16.13 3.43 15.48
C THR A 179 14.90 4.17 14.94
N PRO A 180 14.79 4.55 13.65
CA PRO A 180 13.59 5.24 13.16
C PRO A 180 12.33 4.37 13.25
N ARG A 181 12.46 3.06 13.00
CA ARG A 181 11.36 2.09 13.15
C ARG A 181 10.94 1.93 14.62
N LEU A 182 11.90 1.93 15.54
CA LEU A 182 11.61 1.93 16.98
C LEU A 182 10.85 3.19 17.40
N TYR A 183 11.21 4.38 16.91
CA TYR A 183 10.46 5.59 17.21
C TYR A 183 9.03 5.50 16.68
N ARG A 184 8.83 5.03 15.45
CA ARG A 184 7.50 4.78 14.87
C ARG A 184 6.69 3.78 15.68
N ALA A 185 7.31 2.69 16.13
CA ALA A 185 6.69 1.69 17.01
C ALA A 185 6.27 2.27 18.36
N MET A 186 7.11 3.09 18.99
CA MET A 186 6.77 3.74 20.25
C MET A 186 5.59 4.72 20.08
N ILE A 187 5.61 5.55 19.03
CA ILE A 187 4.48 6.43 18.69
C ILE A 187 3.21 5.62 18.57
N TYR A 188 3.25 4.51 17.82
CA TYR A 188 2.07 3.67 17.64
C TYR A 188 1.53 3.12 18.96
N ASN A 189 2.40 2.50 19.77
CA ASN A 189 2.01 1.90 21.04
C ASN A 189 1.38 2.93 21.99
N ASP A 190 1.92 4.15 22.03
CA ASP A 190 1.34 5.22 22.84
C ASP A 190 0.01 5.72 22.29
N VAL A 191 -0.12 5.88 20.98
CA VAL A 191 -1.38 6.33 20.35
C VAL A 191 -2.48 5.28 20.53
N VAL A 192 -2.15 3.98 20.38
CA VAL A 192 -3.01 2.85 20.76
C VAL A 192 -3.43 2.96 22.22
N ALA A 193 -2.47 3.08 23.14
CA ALA A 193 -2.78 3.15 24.58
C ALA A 193 -3.65 4.37 24.92
N ALA A 194 -3.42 5.51 24.26
CA ALA A 194 -4.27 6.70 24.37
C ALA A 194 -5.70 6.46 23.86
N TYR A 195 -5.84 5.62 22.83
CA TYR A 195 -7.13 5.23 22.26
C TYR A 195 -7.87 4.17 23.08
N HIS A 196 -7.22 3.29 23.82
CA HIS A 196 -7.90 2.34 24.70
C HIS A 196 -8.18 2.88 26.11
N ASP A 197 -7.30 3.72 26.66
CA ASP A 197 -7.42 4.21 28.03
C ASP A 197 -7.56 5.76 28.09
N PRO A 198 -8.80 6.28 28.17
CA PRO A 198 -9.05 7.70 28.35
C PRO A 198 -8.33 8.33 29.55
N LYS A 199 -8.04 7.57 30.62
CA LYS A 199 -7.38 8.10 31.82
C LYS A 199 -5.89 8.35 31.59
N GLN A 200 -5.25 7.56 30.73
CA GLN A 200 -3.84 7.72 30.36
C GLN A 200 -3.64 8.56 29.09
N LYS A 201 -4.72 8.90 28.36
CA LYS A 201 -4.68 9.62 27.07
C LYS A 201 -3.69 10.79 27.04
N GLN A 202 -3.73 11.70 28.02
CA GLN A 202 -2.85 12.87 28.03
C GLN A 202 -1.36 12.48 28.14
N GLN A 203 -1.03 11.55 29.06
CA GLN A 203 0.35 11.09 29.25
C GLN A 203 0.85 10.34 28.03
N ARG A 204 0.02 9.48 27.44
CA ARG A 204 0.37 8.69 26.25
C ARG A 204 0.60 9.58 25.03
N LEU A 205 -0.25 10.58 24.81
CA LEU A 205 -0.03 11.56 23.74
C LEU A 205 1.26 12.38 23.97
N ALA A 206 1.62 12.68 25.23
CA ALA A 206 2.88 13.35 25.55
C ALA A 206 4.11 12.48 25.25
N ASN A 207 4.05 11.17 25.51
CA ASN A 207 5.09 10.22 25.12
C ASN A 207 5.20 10.10 23.58
N ALA A 208 4.06 9.96 22.89
CA ALA A 208 4.03 9.94 21.42
C ALA A 208 4.62 11.22 20.81
N ALA A 209 4.31 12.39 21.40
CA ALA A 209 4.89 13.67 20.99
C ALA A 209 6.41 13.71 21.14
N TYR A 210 6.96 13.13 22.21
CA TYR A 210 8.41 13.01 22.39
C TYR A 210 9.05 12.18 21.28
N TRP A 211 8.51 10.99 21.00
CA TRP A 211 9.04 10.11 19.96
C TRP A 211 8.90 10.68 18.55
N TYR A 212 7.76 11.33 18.27
CA TYR A 212 7.51 12.01 16.99
C TYR A 212 8.52 13.14 16.75
N GLN A 213 8.74 14.01 17.74
CA GLN A 213 9.74 15.08 17.64
C GLN A 213 11.15 14.53 17.49
N LYS A 214 11.48 13.45 18.19
CA LYS A 214 12.79 12.80 18.09
C LYS A 214 13.03 12.24 16.69
N TRP A 215 12.04 11.55 16.12
CA TRP A 215 12.08 11.05 14.74
C TRP A 215 12.24 12.18 13.73
N GLN A 216 11.43 13.24 13.82
CA GLN A 216 11.54 14.38 12.90
C GLN A 216 12.90 15.09 13.00
N LYS A 217 13.50 15.14 14.18
CA LYS A 217 14.79 15.81 14.40
C LYS A 217 15.98 14.96 13.94
N GLU A 218 15.99 13.67 14.29
CA GLU A 218 17.12 12.77 14.04
C GLU A 218 17.07 12.14 12.63
N TYR A 219 15.88 12.03 12.05
CA TYR A 219 15.60 11.40 10.75
C TYR A 219 14.75 12.32 9.86
N ALA A 220 15.17 13.59 9.74
CA ALA A 220 14.41 14.63 9.05
C ALA A 220 14.10 14.32 7.58
N ASP A 221 15.03 13.69 6.86
CA ASP A 221 14.83 13.30 5.46
C ASP A 221 13.77 12.19 5.34
N GLU A 222 13.84 11.16 6.18
CA GLU A 222 12.82 10.11 6.25
C GLU A 222 11.45 10.70 6.61
N ALA A 223 11.38 11.56 7.63
CA ALA A 223 10.14 12.22 8.03
C ALA A 223 9.54 13.09 6.90
N LYS A 224 10.38 13.77 6.13
CA LYS A 224 9.96 14.56 4.96
C LYS A 224 9.42 13.66 3.85
N HIS A 225 10.08 12.55 3.55
CA HIS A 225 9.62 11.58 2.55
C HIS A 225 8.33 10.87 2.98
N ALA A 226 8.19 10.58 4.28
CA ALA A 226 7.02 9.94 4.85
C ALA A 226 5.79 10.84 4.92
N ALA A 227 5.96 12.17 5.04
CA ALA A 227 4.86 13.10 5.29
C ALA A 227 3.68 12.96 4.30
N THR A 228 3.96 12.75 3.02
CA THR A 228 2.90 12.60 2.02
C THR A 228 2.17 11.26 2.14
N THR A 229 2.91 10.17 2.34
CA THR A 229 2.33 8.84 2.59
C THR A 229 1.53 8.83 3.90
N ASP A 230 2.10 9.35 4.99
CA ASP A 230 1.42 9.46 6.30
C ASP A 230 0.14 10.29 6.21
N ALA A 231 0.08 11.28 5.30
CA ALA A 231 -1.13 12.07 5.07
C ALA A 231 -2.17 11.35 4.20
N SER A 232 -1.76 10.70 3.11
CA SER A 232 -2.70 10.00 2.21
C SER A 232 -3.17 8.67 2.77
N GLU A 233 -2.23 7.76 3.06
CA GLU A 233 -2.55 6.43 3.60
C GLU A 233 -3.15 6.56 5.01
N GLY A 234 -2.69 7.52 5.80
CA GLY A 234 -3.25 7.76 7.13
C GLY A 234 -4.70 8.26 7.11
N ALA A 235 -5.06 9.10 6.13
CA ALA A 235 -6.45 9.53 5.94
C ALA A 235 -7.33 8.40 5.40
N ALA A 236 -6.80 7.62 4.45
CA ALA A 236 -7.49 6.47 3.88
C ALA A 236 -7.73 5.38 4.94
N GLY A 237 -6.72 5.07 5.76
CA GLY A 237 -6.85 4.14 6.89
C GLY A 237 -7.88 4.58 7.93
N TYR A 238 -8.00 5.89 8.23
CA TYR A 238 -9.10 6.40 9.06
C TYR A 238 -10.46 6.17 8.40
N PHE A 239 -10.57 6.49 7.10
CA PHE A 239 -11.81 6.37 6.36
C PHE A 239 -12.28 4.90 6.32
N ASP A 240 -11.36 3.98 6.03
CA ASP A 240 -11.59 2.53 6.03
C ASP A 240 -12.00 2.02 7.41
N ALA A 241 -11.25 2.36 8.47
CA ALA A 241 -11.57 1.92 9.83
C ALA A 241 -12.98 2.34 10.27
N VAL A 242 -13.39 3.58 9.97
CA VAL A 242 -14.74 4.07 10.29
C VAL A 242 -15.80 3.41 9.39
N ALA A 243 -15.51 3.24 8.09
CA ALA A 243 -16.42 2.56 7.17
C ALA A 243 -16.68 1.11 7.61
N SER A 244 -15.63 0.39 7.99
CA SER A 244 -15.70 -0.98 8.50
C SER A 244 -16.50 -1.06 9.82
N ALA A 245 -16.26 -0.15 10.78
CA ALA A 245 -17.09 -0.08 11.98
C ALA A 245 -18.59 0.16 11.67
N MET A 246 -18.90 0.99 10.67
CA MET A 246 -20.28 1.21 10.22
C MET A 246 -20.88 -0.03 9.53
N VAL A 247 -20.08 -0.84 8.83
CA VAL A 247 -20.50 -2.15 8.31
C VAL A 247 -20.99 -3.03 9.47
N ASP A 248 -20.27 -3.04 10.59
CA ASP A 248 -20.61 -3.86 11.76
C ASP A 248 -21.75 -3.28 12.61
N GLY A 249 -22.22 -2.06 12.30
CA GLY A 249 -23.42 -1.48 12.89
C GLY A 249 -23.20 -0.25 13.73
N ALA A 250 -21.97 0.23 13.86
CA ALA A 250 -21.71 1.47 14.58
C ALA A 250 -22.39 2.67 13.92
N ASP A 251 -23.07 3.49 14.72
CA ASP A 251 -23.54 4.80 14.31
C ASP A 251 -22.37 5.79 14.31
N ARG A 252 -22.05 6.33 13.13
CA ARG A 252 -21.00 7.36 12.93
C ARG A 252 -21.12 8.55 13.88
N THR A 253 -22.32 8.86 14.35
CA THR A 253 -22.60 9.99 15.25
C THR A 253 -22.35 9.69 16.72
N LYS A 254 -22.02 8.44 17.06
CA LYS A 254 -21.74 7.99 18.43
C LYS A 254 -20.31 7.44 18.51
N PRO A 255 -19.34 8.24 19.00
CA PRO A 255 -17.94 7.82 19.02
C PRO A 255 -17.67 6.56 19.85
N ASP A 256 -18.47 6.31 20.90
CA ASP A 256 -18.33 5.09 21.70
C ASP A 256 -18.69 3.85 20.87
N GLU A 257 -19.73 3.90 20.04
CA GLU A 257 -20.06 2.79 19.13
C GLU A 257 -18.96 2.59 18.08
N ILE A 258 -18.42 3.68 17.50
CA ILE A 258 -17.27 3.57 16.61
C ILE A 258 -16.08 2.94 17.33
N ARG A 259 -15.81 3.34 18.57
CA ARG A 259 -14.72 2.78 19.36
C ARG A 259 -14.86 1.29 19.62
N GLU A 260 -16.07 0.84 19.95
CA GLU A 260 -16.38 -0.56 20.20
C GLU A 260 -16.29 -1.45 18.95
N HIS A 261 -16.56 -0.89 17.77
CA HIS A 261 -16.61 -1.64 16.51
C HIS A 261 -15.35 -1.50 15.64
N VAL A 262 -14.47 -0.54 15.92
CA VAL A 262 -13.14 -0.52 15.30
C VAL A 262 -12.33 -1.66 15.91
N GLY A 263 -12.47 -2.85 15.32
CA GLY A 263 -11.61 -4.00 15.52
C GLY A 263 -10.54 -3.99 14.45
N PHE A 264 -9.35 -3.48 14.77
CA PHE A 264 -8.21 -3.56 13.87
C PHE A 264 -7.09 -4.26 14.65
N GLU A 265 -6.73 -5.49 14.28
CA GLU A 265 -5.77 -6.30 15.05
C GLU A 265 -4.47 -5.57 15.43
N PRO A 266 -3.90 -4.70 14.57
CA PRO A 266 -2.75 -3.89 14.96
C PRO A 266 -2.97 -3.07 16.25
N LEU A 267 -4.21 -2.65 16.56
CA LEU A 267 -4.53 -1.92 17.79
C LEU A 267 -4.20 -2.74 19.04
N ASP A 268 -4.50 -4.02 19.05
CA ASP A 268 -4.32 -4.86 20.25
C ASP A 268 -2.98 -5.63 20.23
N GLN A 269 -2.40 -5.86 19.04
CA GLN A 269 -1.17 -6.65 18.86
C GLN A 269 0.10 -5.79 18.68
N GLY A 270 -0.05 -4.47 18.54
CA GLY A 270 1.04 -3.55 18.21
C GLY A 270 1.31 -3.48 16.70
N LEU A 271 2.24 -2.61 16.30
CA LEU A 271 2.67 -2.55 14.90
C LEU A 271 3.26 -3.90 14.47
N ASP A 272 2.66 -4.52 13.45
CA ASP A 272 3.16 -5.76 12.87
C ASP A 272 4.63 -5.58 12.45
N PRO A 273 5.58 -6.31 13.08
CA PRO A 273 6.99 -6.20 12.75
C PRO A 273 7.29 -6.46 11.27
N ARG A 274 6.46 -7.27 10.59
CA ARG A 274 6.59 -7.57 9.16
C ARG A 274 6.26 -6.36 8.26
N ARG A 275 5.59 -5.34 8.82
CA ARG A 275 5.10 -4.15 8.12
C ARG A 275 5.87 -2.87 8.51
N LEU A 276 7.07 -2.98 9.09
CA LEU A 276 7.92 -1.87 9.55
C LEU A 276 8.54 -1.05 8.39
N THR A 277 7.67 -0.43 7.61
CA THR A 277 7.99 0.48 6.50
C THR A 277 7.10 1.70 6.60
N VAL A 278 7.51 2.82 6.02
CA VAL A 278 6.69 4.04 6.00
C VAL A 278 5.29 3.75 5.46
N ASP A 279 5.19 2.96 4.38
CA ASP A 279 3.91 2.56 3.79
C ASP A 279 3.07 1.67 4.72
N GLY A 280 3.69 0.65 5.34
CA GLY A 280 3.00 -0.30 6.20
C GLY A 280 2.51 0.30 7.53
N GLU A 281 3.17 1.36 8.00
CA GLU A 281 2.87 2.01 9.27
C GLU A 281 1.90 3.21 9.12
N ALA A 282 1.83 3.83 7.94
CA ALA A 282 1.10 5.08 7.73
C ALA A 282 -0.42 4.94 7.94
N ALA A 283 -1.04 3.93 7.32
CA ALA A 283 -2.48 3.67 7.45
C ALA A 283 -2.91 3.43 8.91
N PRO A 284 -2.32 2.49 9.66
CA PRO A 284 -2.74 2.23 11.03
C PRO A 284 -2.48 3.40 11.99
N LEU A 285 -1.36 4.12 11.84
CA LEU A 285 -1.09 5.33 12.64
C LEU A 285 -2.07 6.46 12.34
N GLY A 286 -2.38 6.69 11.05
CA GLY A 286 -3.30 7.73 10.66
C GLY A 286 -4.75 7.43 11.05
N ALA A 287 -5.16 6.16 10.96
CA ALA A 287 -6.48 5.70 11.42
C ALA A 287 -6.70 6.04 12.89
N LEU A 288 -5.78 5.59 13.75
CA LEU A 288 -5.75 5.88 15.17
C LEU A 288 -5.75 7.38 15.48
N ALA A 289 -4.91 8.14 14.78
CA ALA A 289 -4.82 9.57 15.00
C ALA A 289 -6.12 10.28 14.62
N GLY A 290 -6.74 9.90 13.50
CA GLY A 290 -8.04 10.41 13.08
C GLY A 290 -9.16 10.11 14.07
N LEU A 291 -9.20 8.89 14.61
CA LEU A 291 -10.18 8.49 15.64
C LEU A 291 -10.03 9.31 16.93
N LEU A 292 -8.79 9.53 17.38
CA LEU A 292 -8.52 10.37 18.56
C LEU A 292 -8.82 11.86 18.32
N LEU A 293 -8.57 12.36 17.11
CA LEU A 293 -8.91 13.72 16.69
C LEU A 293 -10.42 13.94 16.69
N ASP A 294 -11.20 12.97 16.20
CA ASP A 294 -12.66 13.00 16.23
C ASP A 294 -13.19 13.12 17.68
N GLN A 295 -12.66 12.32 18.60
CA GLN A 295 -13.02 12.42 20.03
C GLN A 295 -12.70 13.81 20.60
N ALA A 296 -11.54 14.39 20.26
CA ALA A 296 -11.14 15.71 20.76
C ALA A 296 -12.06 16.83 20.25
N GLN A 297 -12.57 16.74 19.02
CA GLN A 297 -13.49 17.74 18.46
C GLN A 297 -14.85 17.76 19.15
N GLU A 298 -15.35 16.63 19.65
CA GLU A 298 -16.62 16.60 20.37
C GLU A 298 -16.56 17.32 21.72
N HIS A 299 -15.43 17.18 22.44
CA HIS A 299 -15.21 17.93 23.67
C HIS A 299 -15.14 19.44 23.43
N ASN A 300 -14.58 19.85 22.29
CA ASN A 300 -14.46 21.26 21.91
C ASN A 300 -15.75 21.89 21.36
N LYS A 301 -16.81 21.13 21.02
CA LYS A 301 -18.12 21.72 20.63
C LYS A 301 -18.78 22.55 21.75
N LYS A 302 -18.36 22.36 23.01
CA LYS A 302 -18.79 23.21 24.15
C LYS A 302 -18.06 24.56 24.18
N GLU A 303 -16.89 24.67 23.56
CA GLU A 303 -16.19 25.94 23.37
C GLU A 303 -16.59 26.52 22.00
N LYS A 304 -17.18 27.71 21.98
CA LYS A 304 -17.67 28.42 20.78
C LYS A 304 -16.55 28.87 19.82
N ASP A 305 -15.44 28.14 19.72
CA ASP A 305 -14.30 28.57 18.95
C ASP A 305 -14.47 28.15 17.48
N LYS A 306 -14.67 29.16 16.64
CA LYS A 306 -14.89 29.10 15.17
C LYS A 306 -13.68 28.56 14.39
N ARG A 307 -12.74 27.88 15.05
CA ARG A 307 -11.52 27.28 14.50
C ARG A 307 -11.61 25.76 14.30
N ALA A 308 -12.73 25.13 14.66
CA ALA A 308 -13.03 23.74 14.27
C ALA A 308 -13.35 23.65 12.76
N LEU A 309 -12.37 24.02 11.92
CA LEU A 309 -12.22 23.38 10.63
C LEU A 309 -11.96 21.91 10.97
N SER A 310 -12.90 21.03 10.60
CA SER A 310 -12.76 19.59 10.86
C SER A 310 -11.34 19.17 10.44
N TRP A 311 -10.62 18.40 11.27
CA TRP A 311 -9.20 18.11 11.05
C TRP A 311 -8.98 17.47 9.66
N GLN A 312 -10.00 16.74 9.16
CA GLN A 312 -10.09 16.23 7.80
C GLN A 312 -9.84 17.31 6.73
N LYS A 313 -10.39 18.52 6.92
CA LYS A 313 -10.16 19.65 6.01
C LYS A 313 -8.72 20.13 6.06
N GLN A 314 -8.07 20.11 7.22
CA GLN A 314 -6.66 20.47 7.34
C GLN A 314 -5.77 19.46 6.62
N VAL A 315 -6.01 18.15 6.80
CA VAL A 315 -5.32 17.10 6.04
C VAL A 315 -5.53 17.30 4.54
N ALA A 316 -6.78 17.47 4.09
CA ALA A 316 -7.09 17.65 2.68
C ALA A 316 -6.44 18.91 2.07
N GLN A 317 -6.40 20.04 2.78
CA GLN A 317 -5.92 21.31 2.21
C GLN A 317 -4.42 21.54 2.36
N SER A 318 -3.84 21.12 3.49
CA SER A 318 -2.43 21.40 3.81
C SER A 318 -1.50 20.20 3.55
N GLY A 319 -2.05 18.99 3.40
CA GLY A 319 -1.27 17.77 3.32
C GLY A 319 -0.58 17.38 4.63
N GLN A 320 -0.97 17.98 5.76
CA GLN A 320 -0.46 17.57 7.08
C GLN A 320 -1.00 16.18 7.46
N PRO A 321 -0.14 15.28 7.97
CA PRO A 321 -0.60 13.98 8.46
C PRO A 321 -1.56 14.08 9.64
N PRO A 322 -2.53 13.15 9.78
CA PRO A 322 -3.39 13.09 10.97
C PRO A 322 -2.61 13.04 12.28
N LEU A 323 -1.51 12.27 12.35
CA LEU A 323 -0.65 12.19 13.53
C LEU A 323 -0.04 13.56 13.91
N ALA A 324 0.39 14.34 12.92
CA ALA A 324 0.96 15.66 13.17
C ALA A 324 -0.07 16.63 13.79
N LEU A 325 -1.31 16.56 13.31
CA LEU A 325 -2.43 17.34 13.85
C LEU A 325 -2.79 16.90 15.28
N LEU A 326 -2.81 15.59 15.54
CA LEU A 326 -3.10 15.05 16.88
C LEU A 326 -2.09 15.52 17.92
N LEU A 327 -0.81 15.54 17.57
CA LEU A 327 0.29 15.88 18.48
C LEU A 327 0.58 17.40 18.51
N GLN A 328 -0.15 18.20 17.74
CA GLN A 328 0.06 19.64 17.67
C GLN A 328 -0.20 20.29 19.03
N GLY A 329 0.82 20.95 19.57
CA GLY A 329 0.72 21.64 20.87
C GLY A 329 0.80 20.71 22.09
N VAL A 330 1.02 19.41 21.90
CA VAL A 330 1.26 18.47 23.01
C VAL A 330 2.70 18.60 23.50
N ALA A 331 2.88 18.85 24.80
CA ALA A 331 4.20 18.92 25.41
C ALA A 331 4.84 17.51 25.48
N PRO A 332 6.05 17.32 24.94
CA PRO A 332 6.70 16.01 24.89
C PRO A 332 7.15 15.56 26.30
N VAL A 333 6.90 14.30 26.64
CA VAL A 333 7.43 13.67 27.85
C VAL A 333 8.29 12.49 27.45
N ALA A 334 9.53 12.46 27.94
CA ALA A 334 10.47 11.40 27.61
C ALA A 334 10.03 10.05 28.18
N GLU A 335 10.21 9.02 27.36
CA GLU A 335 10.01 7.63 27.72
C GLU A 335 11.23 6.80 27.28
N GLN A 336 11.37 5.59 27.82
CA GLN A 336 12.35 4.62 27.36
C GLN A 336 11.66 3.44 26.69
N PRO A 337 12.12 2.99 25.51
CA PRO A 337 11.59 1.79 24.89
C PRO A 337 12.01 0.56 25.69
N SER A 338 11.21 -0.50 25.66
CA SER A 338 11.61 -1.78 26.23
C SER A 338 12.70 -2.44 25.38
N ASP A 339 13.64 -3.14 26.03
CA ASP A 339 14.68 -3.89 25.32
C ASP A 339 14.10 -5.00 24.43
N GLY A 340 12.98 -5.61 24.87
CA GLY A 340 12.27 -6.62 24.10
C GLY A 340 11.72 -6.10 22.77
N LEU A 341 11.10 -4.91 22.77
CA LEU A 341 10.62 -4.29 21.53
C LEU A 341 11.77 -3.95 20.58
N ARG A 342 12.86 -3.38 21.12
CA ARG A 342 14.06 -3.08 20.33
C ARG A 342 14.61 -4.34 19.68
N GLN A 343 14.73 -5.44 20.42
CA GLN A 343 15.25 -6.70 19.91
C GLN A 343 14.34 -7.28 18.82
N ALA A 344 13.02 -7.27 19.03
CA ALA A 344 12.06 -7.76 18.05
C ALA A 344 12.15 -7.00 16.72
N ILE A 345 12.26 -5.66 16.78
CA ILE A 345 12.48 -4.82 15.59
C ILE A 345 13.82 -5.15 14.93
N GLN A 346 14.89 -5.26 15.72
CA GLN A 346 16.21 -5.58 15.20
C GLN A 346 16.24 -6.92 14.44
N ASP A 347 15.64 -7.96 15.01
CA ASP A 347 15.59 -9.29 14.41
C ASP A 347 14.80 -9.29 13.10
N GLU A 348 13.68 -8.56 13.06
CA GLU A 348 12.84 -8.49 11.87
C GLU A 348 13.47 -7.66 10.75
N LEU A 349 14.05 -6.50 11.07
CA LEU A 349 14.77 -5.70 10.08
C LEU A 349 16.04 -6.41 9.57
N ALA A 350 16.68 -7.25 10.39
CA ALA A 350 17.79 -8.08 9.92
C ALA A 350 17.33 -9.08 8.84
N LYS A 351 16.17 -9.72 9.02
CA LYS A 351 15.58 -10.61 7.99
C LYS A 351 15.25 -9.83 6.72
N GLN A 352 14.54 -8.70 6.85
CA GLN A 352 14.18 -7.88 5.69
C GLN A 352 15.40 -7.37 4.94
N ASN A 353 16.41 -6.86 5.65
CA ASN A 353 17.67 -6.45 5.01
C ASN A 353 18.38 -7.63 4.34
N SER A 354 18.32 -8.85 4.88
CA SER A 354 18.91 -10.03 4.23
C SER A 354 18.27 -10.35 2.87
N ASP A 355 16.99 -10.01 2.69
CA ASP A 355 16.27 -10.15 1.41
C ASP A 355 16.50 -8.95 0.47
N LEU A 356 16.58 -7.73 1.01
CA LEU A 356 16.72 -6.49 0.24
C LEU A 356 18.16 -6.26 -0.25
N ILE A 357 19.17 -6.62 0.55
CA ILE A 357 20.59 -6.41 0.23
C ILE A 357 20.98 -7.03 -1.13
N PRO A 358 20.67 -8.31 -1.41
CA PRO A 358 20.99 -8.91 -2.70
C PRO A 358 20.29 -8.24 -3.89
N ARG A 359 19.15 -7.57 -3.66
CA ARG A 359 18.35 -6.90 -4.69
C ARG A 359 18.84 -5.48 -4.96
N PHE A 360 19.03 -4.69 -3.91
CA PHE A 360 19.33 -3.25 -4.05
C PHE A 360 20.81 -2.94 -4.17
N ASN A 361 21.71 -3.70 -3.57
CA ASN A 361 23.13 -3.38 -3.70
C ASN A 361 23.62 -3.45 -5.16
N PRO A 362 23.25 -4.45 -5.99
CA PRO A 362 23.57 -4.43 -7.41
C PRO A 362 22.95 -3.24 -8.13
N LEU A 363 21.67 -2.93 -7.87
CA LEU A 363 20.95 -1.82 -8.49
C LEU A 363 21.62 -0.47 -8.21
N VAL A 364 21.99 -0.20 -6.96
CA VAL A 364 22.69 1.02 -6.53
C VAL A 364 24.09 1.11 -7.14
N ARG A 365 24.81 -0.01 -7.24
CA ARG A 365 26.14 -0.04 -7.90
C ARG A 365 26.03 0.27 -9.39
N ALA A 366 25.13 -0.40 -10.11
CA ALA A 366 24.91 -0.18 -11.53
C ALA A 366 24.40 1.25 -11.83
N TYR A 367 23.60 1.82 -10.93
CA TYR A 367 23.25 3.23 -11.02
C TYR A 367 24.47 4.15 -10.85
N ASN A 368 25.34 3.89 -9.89
CA ASN A 368 26.48 4.78 -9.63
C ASN A 368 27.66 4.60 -10.60
N ASN A 369 27.63 3.56 -11.44
CA ASN A 369 28.57 3.42 -12.54
C ASN A 369 28.18 4.32 -13.73
N SER A 370 28.88 5.44 -13.91
CA SER A 370 28.57 6.44 -14.94
C SER A 370 28.80 5.95 -16.37
N GLY A 371 29.51 4.83 -16.57
CA GLY A 371 29.72 4.22 -17.88
C GLY A 371 28.48 3.50 -18.43
N ASP A 372 27.53 3.14 -17.56
CA ASP A 372 26.39 2.30 -17.94
C ASP A 372 25.24 3.17 -18.44
N ALA A 373 24.52 2.76 -19.48
CA ALA A 373 23.34 3.51 -19.92
C ALA A 373 22.14 3.27 -18.97
N LEU A 374 21.25 4.26 -18.84
CA LEU A 374 19.97 4.08 -18.16
C LEU A 374 18.86 3.78 -19.17
N LEU A 375 18.25 2.61 -19.09
CA LEU A 375 17.00 2.35 -19.80
C LEU A 375 15.85 3.05 -19.09
N LEU A 376 15.10 3.86 -19.83
CA LEU A 376 13.91 4.58 -19.38
C LEU A 376 12.68 3.99 -20.04
N VAL A 377 11.83 3.34 -19.24
CA VAL A 377 10.57 2.73 -19.67
C VAL A 377 9.42 3.62 -19.18
N PRO A 378 8.69 4.31 -20.07
CA PRO A 378 7.63 5.23 -19.65
C PRO A 378 6.53 4.47 -18.92
N LEU A 379 6.17 4.90 -17.71
CA LEU A 379 5.22 4.17 -16.86
C LEU A 379 3.82 4.09 -17.50
N GLU A 380 3.45 5.08 -18.31
CA GLU A 380 2.18 5.13 -19.05
C GLU A 380 2.02 4.02 -20.11
N THR A 381 3.11 3.33 -20.47
CA THR A 381 3.08 2.20 -21.41
C THR A 381 2.76 0.87 -20.75
N ALA A 382 2.65 0.86 -19.41
CA ALA A 382 2.24 -0.31 -18.66
C ALA A 382 0.82 -0.74 -19.02
N THR A 383 0.60 -2.06 -19.06
CA THR A 383 -0.71 -2.65 -19.24
C THR A 383 -1.33 -3.06 -17.91
N GLY A 384 -2.59 -3.52 -17.92
CA GLY A 384 -3.42 -3.78 -16.74
C GLY A 384 -2.94 -4.91 -15.80
N ASP A 385 -1.68 -5.32 -15.89
CA ASP A 385 -1.00 -6.31 -15.06
C ASP A 385 0.15 -5.72 -14.23
N LEU A 386 0.27 -4.38 -14.19
CA LEU A 386 1.32 -3.71 -13.43
C LEU A 386 1.07 -3.83 -11.92
N GLU A 387 2.05 -4.38 -11.22
CA GLU A 387 2.11 -4.51 -9.77
C GLU A 387 3.44 -3.96 -9.27
N THR A 388 3.39 -3.12 -8.25
CA THR A 388 4.57 -2.56 -7.58
C THR A 388 4.54 -2.86 -6.10
N GLY A 389 5.70 -3.11 -5.49
CA GLY A 389 5.79 -3.36 -4.06
C GLY A 389 7.14 -2.94 -3.49
N GLY A 390 7.11 -2.55 -2.22
CA GLY A 390 8.28 -2.18 -1.43
C GLY A 390 8.98 -0.94 -1.98
N TYR A 391 8.48 0.24 -1.62
CA TYR A 391 9.09 1.52 -1.99
C TYR A 391 10.19 1.87 -0.99
N TYR A 392 11.40 2.07 -1.49
CA TYR A 392 12.56 2.45 -0.71
C TYR A 392 13.27 3.65 -1.32
N THR A 393 14.01 4.39 -0.50
CA THR A 393 14.88 5.47 -0.95
C THR A 393 16.29 5.26 -0.41
N THR A 394 17.29 5.88 -1.02
CA THR A 394 18.65 5.89 -0.47
C THR A 394 19.37 7.15 -0.90
N LYS A 395 20.24 7.69 -0.05
CA LYS A 395 21.06 8.87 -0.38
C LYS A 395 21.97 8.69 -1.61
N ASN A 396 22.20 7.45 -2.02
CA ASN A 396 23.10 7.10 -3.13
C ASN A 396 22.41 7.10 -4.50
N VAL A 397 21.08 7.28 -4.56
CA VAL A 397 20.31 7.29 -5.82
C VAL A 397 19.19 8.34 -5.71
N PRO A 398 19.07 9.28 -6.66
CA PRO A 398 18.05 10.33 -6.62
C PRO A 398 16.67 9.86 -7.14
N TYR A 399 16.37 8.57 -6.98
CA TYR A 399 15.13 7.92 -7.43
C TYR A 399 14.67 6.95 -6.35
N ALA A 400 13.37 6.66 -6.31
CA ALA A 400 12.86 5.59 -5.46
C ALA A 400 13.26 4.22 -6.04
N MET A 401 13.41 3.24 -5.18
CA MET A 401 13.70 1.85 -5.50
C MET A 401 12.46 1.01 -5.22
N LEU A 402 12.05 0.21 -6.20
CA LEU A 402 11.01 -0.80 -6.04
C LEU A 402 11.67 -2.14 -5.73
N ALA A 403 11.28 -2.78 -4.63
CA ALA A 403 11.72 -4.14 -4.34
C ALA A 403 11.12 -5.13 -5.33
N ARG A 404 9.87 -4.89 -5.74
CA ARG A 404 9.12 -5.76 -6.66
C ARG A 404 8.39 -4.94 -7.72
N LEU A 405 8.60 -5.36 -8.97
CA LEU A 405 7.84 -4.96 -10.14
C LEU A 405 7.41 -6.23 -10.89
N ASN A 406 6.10 -6.42 -11.05
CA ASN A 406 5.53 -7.36 -12.01
C ASN A 406 4.72 -6.57 -13.04
N GLY A 407 4.73 -7.00 -14.31
CA GLY A 407 3.83 -6.45 -15.31
C GLY A 407 4.41 -6.41 -16.69
N THR A 408 3.60 -5.95 -17.64
CA THR A 408 3.96 -5.84 -19.04
C THR A 408 3.86 -4.39 -19.51
N PHE A 409 4.87 -3.95 -20.25
CA PHE A 409 4.90 -2.66 -20.92
C PHE A 409 4.85 -2.90 -22.42
N ARG A 410 3.88 -2.28 -23.10
CA ARG A 410 3.68 -2.46 -24.54
C ARG A 410 4.02 -1.18 -25.29
N PHE A 411 4.84 -1.34 -26.32
CA PHE A 411 5.30 -0.27 -27.19
C PHE A 411 4.95 -0.59 -28.64
N THR A 412 5.00 0.39 -29.53
CA THR A 412 4.85 0.11 -30.97
C THR A 412 5.99 -0.78 -31.47
N SER A 413 7.17 -0.66 -30.87
CA SER A 413 8.38 -1.37 -31.26
C SER A 413 8.57 -2.75 -30.61
N GLY A 414 7.70 -3.13 -29.66
CA GLY A 414 7.80 -4.41 -28.96
C GLY A 414 7.19 -4.40 -27.56
N GLN A 415 7.74 -5.20 -26.65
CA GLN A 415 7.28 -5.26 -25.26
C GLN A 415 8.42 -5.57 -24.28
N LEU A 416 8.20 -5.15 -23.03
CA LEU A 416 9.02 -5.49 -21.88
C LEU A 416 8.12 -6.19 -20.86
N THR A 417 8.62 -7.27 -20.27
CA THR A 417 7.96 -7.98 -19.18
C THR A 417 8.86 -7.96 -17.96
N ALA A 418 8.28 -7.56 -16.83
CA ALA A 418 8.88 -7.58 -15.51
C ALA A 418 8.27 -8.70 -14.67
N LYS A 419 9.11 -9.48 -14.01
CA LYS A 419 8.72 -10.55 -13.08
C LYS A 419 9.62 -10.52 -11.86
N ASP A 420 9.06 -10.06 -10.75
CA ASP A 420 9.76 -9.83 -9.47
C ASP A 420 11.03 -8.98 -9.62
N ALA A 421 10.99 -7.99 -10.50
CA ALA A 421 12.14 -7.15 -10.80
C ALA A 421 12.32 -6.06 -9.75
N SER A 422 13.56 -5.85 -9.29
CA SER A 422 13.93 -4.67 -8.52
C SER A 422 14.44 -3.59 -9.46
N VAL A 423 13.84 -2.41 -9.41
CA VAL A 423 14.08 -1.32 -10.37
C VAL A 423 14.12 0.02 -9.66
N LEU A 424 14.61 1.04 -10.36
CA LEU A 424 14.43 2.43 -9.95
C LEU A 424 13.13 2.98 -10.55
N THR A 425 12.52 3.95 -9.89
CA THR A 425 11.34 4.67 -10.40
C THR A 425 11.41 6.15 -10.04
N GLY A 426 10.98 7.00 -10.96
CA GLY A 426 10.90 8.44 -10.70
C GLY A 426 10.64 9.27 -11.95
N THR A 427 10.64 10.59 -11.74
CA THR A 427 10.37 11.56 -12.79
C THR A 427 11.65 11.97 -13.53
N VAL A 428 11.60 11.94 -14.85
CA VAL A 428 12.62 12.51 -15.74
C VAL A 428 11.91 13.40 -16.75
N ASP A 429 12.32 14.66 -16.87
CA ASP A 429 11.73 15.64 -17.80
C ASP A 429 10.18 15.75 -17.73
N GLY A 430 9.61 15.58 -16.54
CA GLY A 430 8.15 15.66 -16.31
C GLY A 430 7.38 14.35 -16.56
N HIS A 431 8.05 13.27 -16.96
CA HIS A 431 7.44 11.97 -17.21
C HIS A 431 7.89 10.94 -16.17
N GLN A 432 7.00 10.03 -15.78
CA GLN A 432 7.30 8.95 -14.84
C GLN A 432 7.92 7.76 -15.58
N TYR A 433 9.00 7.21 -15.05
CA TYR A 433 9.70 6.09 -15.66
C TYR A 433 9.96 4.97 -14.66
N VAL A 434 9.90 3.73 -15.16
CA VAL A 434 10.74 2.66 -14.63
C VAL A 434 12.14 2.85 -15.21
N ILE A 435 13.13 2.93 -14.33
CA ILE A 435 14.52 3.25 -14.65
C ILE A 435 15.36 2.00 -14.35
N VAL A 436 16.05 1.50 -15.37
CA VAL A 436 16.85 0.28 -15.28
C VAL A 436 18.29 0.61 -15.67
N PRO A 437 19.23 0.61 -14.73
CA PRO A 437 20.65 0.64 -15.07
C PRO A 437 21.02 -0.59 -15.90
N LEU A 438 21.50 -0.37 -17.12
CA LEU A 438 21.95 -1.46 -17.99
C LEU A 438 23.38 -1.81 -17.61
N ASP A 439 23.53 -2.74 -16.66
CA ASP A 439 24.84 -3.27 -16.29
C ASP A 439 25.46 -4.00 -17.50
N PRO A 440 26.66 -3.60 -17.98
CA PRO A 440 27.36 -4.29 -19.05
C PRO A 440 27.76 -5.73 -18.69
N GLU A 441 27.72 -6.11 -17.40
CA GLU A 441 27.90 -7.50 -16.96
C GLU A 441 26.67 -8.39 -17.18
N HIS A 442 25.50 -7.83 -17.54
CA HIS A 442 24.37 -8.60 -18.08
C HIS A 442 24.68 -9.05 -19.52
N LYS A 443 25.58 -10.04 -19.64
CA LYS A 443 26.12 -10.59 -20.91
C LYS A 443 25.07 -11.03 -21.93
N THR A 444 23.81 -11.13 -21.54
CA THR A 444 22.65 -11.54 -22.33
C THR A 444 21.95 -10.39 -23.04
N SER A 445 22.11 -9.15 -22.58
CA SER A 445 21.47 -7.98 -23.20
C SER A 445 22.28 -7.48 -24.40
N LYS A 446 21.61 -7.17 -25.51
CA LYS A 446 22.25 -6.76 -26.77
C LYS A 446 21.58 -5.52 -27.36
N LEU A 447 22.38 -4.52 -27.70
CA LEU A 447 21.95 -3.34 -28.44
C LEU A 447 22.55 -3.37 -29.85
N SER A 448 21.70 -3.40 -30.88
CA SER A 448 22.10 -3.30 -32.30
C SER A 448 21.05 -2.48 -33.04
N ASP A 449 21.47 -1.51 -33.85
CA ASP A 449 20.57 -0.70 -34.69
C ASP A 449 19.37 -0.11 -33.92
N ASN A 450 19.64 0.47 -32.74
CA ASN A 450 18.63 1.01 -31.83
C ASN A 450 17.58 -0.02 -31.34
N ARG A 451 17.84 -1.31 -31.51
CA ARG A 451 17.02 -2.40 -31.00
C ARG A 451 17.71 -3.01 -29.79
N LEU A 452 17.06 -2.90 -28.63
CA LEU A 452 17.52 -3.51 -27.39
C LEU A 452 16.80 -4.85 -27.20
N GLN A 453 17.58 -5.94 -27.13
CA GLN A 453 17.15 -7.20 -26.55
C GLN A 453 17.60 -7.21 -25.09
N LEU A 454 16.66 -7.07 -24.16
CA LEU A 454 16.93 -7.06 -22.72
C LEU A 454 16.63 -8.44 -22.16
N ASP A 455 17.57 -8.97 -21.41
CA ASP A 455 17.36 -10.16 -20.56
C ASP A 455 18.27 -10.05 -19.34
N THR A 456 17.68 -9.71 -18.20
CA THR A 456 18.36 -9.69 -16.89
C THR A 456 17.92 -10.85 -16.00
N GLY A 457 17.05 -11.74 -16.49
CA GLY A 457 16.25 -12.68 -15.70
C GLY A 457 14.89 -12.08 -15.30
N PRO A 458 14.83 -11.13 -14.33
CA PRO A 458 13.57 -10.50 -13.93
C PRO A 458 12.97 -9.53 -14.96
N LEU A 459 13.78 -8.98 -15.87
CA LEU A 459 13.33 -8.12 -16.96
C LEU A 459 13.69 -8.74 -18.30
N THR A 460 12.69 -8.94 -19.16
CA THR A 460 12.88 -9.55 -20.48
C THR A 460 12.10 -8.81 -21.54
N GLY A 461 12.68 -8.58 -22.71
CA GLY A 461 11.98 -7.89 -23.78
C GLY A 461 12.82 -7.64 -25.02
N THR A 462 12.14 -7.20 -26.08
CA THR A 462 12.80 -6.72 -27.30
C THR A 462 12.00 -5.56 -27.85
N PHE A 463 12.64 -4.42 -28.03
CA PHE A 463 12.01 -3.16 -28.44
C PHE A 463 13.06 -2.19 -28.99
N HIS A 464 12.59 -1.10 -29.61
CA HIS A 464 13.46 -0.02 -30.05
C HIS A 464 13.66 1.01 -28.94
N VAL A 465 14.85 1.58 -28.90
CA VAL A 465 15.24 2.64 -27.96
C VAL A 465 15.80 3.84 -28.72
N LYS A 466 15.66 5.02 -28.12
CA LYS A 466 16.27 6.26 -28.60
C LYS A 466 17.24 6.77 -27.54
N ALA A 467 18.47 7.03 -27.94
CA ALA A 467 19.44 7.64 -27.06
C ALA A 467 19.05 9.09 -26.73
N GLN A 468 19.19 9.46 -25.45
CA GLN A 468 19.10 10.82 -24.95
C GLN A 468 20.19 11.07 -23.90
N LYS A 469 20.56 12.32 -23.68
CA LYS A 469 21.50 12.67 -22.61
C LYS A 469 20.73 12.96 -21.32
N LEU A 470 21.13 12.29 -20.24
CA LEU A 470 20.58 12.44 -18.89
C LEU A 470 21.68 12.95 -17.96
N ASN A 471 21.73 14.26 -17.70
CA ASN A 471 22.71 14.85 -16.78
C ASN A 471 24.17 14.38 -17.01
N GLY A 472 24.59 14.30 -18.29
CA GLY A 472 25.92 13.83 -18.69
C GLY A 472 26.04 12.32 -18.95
N ARG A 473 25.05 11.52 -18.52
CA ARG A 473 24.95 10.07 -18.77
C ARG A 473 24.15 9.77 -20.04
N GLU A 474 24.37 8.61 -20.64
CA GLU A 474 23.51 8.09 -21.69
C GLU A 474 22.22 7.50 -21.10
N GLY A 475 21.09 7.94 -21.63
CA GLY A 475 19.77 7.36 -21.40
C GLY A 475 19.23 6.74 -22.68
N LEU A 476 18.56 5.61 -22.57
CA LEU A 476 17.88 4.92 -23.67
C LEU A 476 16.39 4.94 -23.39
N VAL A 477 15.63 5.76 -24.11
CA VAL A 477 14.17 5.86 -23.94
C VAL A 477 13.49 4.86 -24.86
N VAL A 478 12.64 3.99 -24.31
CA VAL A 478 11.87 3.05 -25.12
C VAL A 478 10.91 3.80 -26.05
N GLN A 479 10.76 3.31 -27.29
CA GLN A 479 9.92 3.90 -28.35
C GLN A 479 8.62 3.13 -28.59
#